data_AF-B7BGU8-F1
#
_entry.id   AF-B7BGU8-F1
#
_cell.length_a   1.000
_cell.length_b   1.000
_cell.length_c   1.000
_cell.angle_alpha   90.00
_cell.angle_beta   90.00
_cell.angle_gamma   90.00
#
_symmetry.space_group_name_H-M   'P 1'
#
loop_
_entity.id
_entity.type
_entity.pdbx_description
1 polymer ?
#
loop_
_entity_poly.entity_id
_entity_poly.type
_entity_poly.pdbx_seq_one_letter_code
_entity_poly.pdbx_strand_id
1 'polypeptide(L)'
;FKKWATDNTVLPFFRNCFVKDVTDNYSGLNEISLPIAVSGCKYAYLGIFKNGSWEPVDIAQIEKGHAVFHNIEPDIVFQLLYVNNGNIKTYGYPFVYDKQRIIYFKPDTSQQEIACLKRKYPFQEYLFKYLNRNVIGTTIEGSNSVSGIKQLLYRFTDTLFTNRKAISFSQPCQFRYLHLNSPIDHRVELAEFVVFRDTSETQAIPLQLYRNVEGLYPTDQYSAKCVLDGNPLTFFRSREDNATLIFDMGNVTEFKKILVIPRNDDNFIEPGDHYELFYQNGSDGWKSLGQQIASSKELYFTVPHGAIFWLRNLTKGHEEQLFFIQEGKQVFSCDINFSKENAS
;
A
#
# COMPACT_ATOMS: atom_id res chain seq x y z
N PHE A 1 -24.86 20.49 -1.02
CA PHE A 1 -25.78 20.06 0.05
C PHE A 1 -26.72 21.16 0.58
N LYS A 2 -27.15 22.11 -0.26
CA LYS A 2 -27.99 23.26 0.16
C LYS A 2 -29.31 22.87 0.84
N LYS A 3 -29.88 21.72 0.48
CA LYS A 3 -31.16 21.18 1.03
C LYS A 3 -31.15 21.08 2.55
N TRP A 4 -30.00 20.79 3.18
CA TRP A 4 -29.92 20.50 4.62
C TRP A 4 -29.34 21.65 5.46
N ALA A 5 -29.06 22.81 4.84
CA ALA A 5 -28.31 23.88 5.48
C ALA A 5 -28.92 24.41 6.80
N THR A 6 -30.24 24.34 6.95
CA THR A 6 -30.95 24.89 8.11
C THR A 6 -31.30 23.85 9.19
N ASP A 7 -31.03 22.56 8.95
CA ASP A 7 -31.40 21.50 9.90
C ASP A 7 -30.23 21.19 10.85
N ASN A 8 -30.29 21.68 12.09
CA ASN A 8 -29.24 21.47 13.09
C ASN A 8 -29.07 20.01 13.55
N THR A 9 -29.95 19.09 13.14
CA THR A 9 -29.79 17.65 13.38
C THR A 9 -28.89 16.96 12.36
N VAL A 10 -28.55 17.65 11.26
CA VAL A 10 -27.65 17.17 10.21
C VAL A 10 -26.19 17.47 10.56
N LEU A 11 -25.29 16.53 10.27
CA LEU A 11 -23.86 16.69 10.49
C LEU A 11 -23.31 17.97 9.82
N PRO A 12 -22.40 18.73 10.47
CA PRO A 12 -21.99 20.06 10.01
C PRO A 12 -21.52 20.15 8.55
N PHE A 13 -20.78 19.14 8.07
CA PHE A 13 -20.28 19.09 6.69
C PHE A 13 -21.42 19.21 5.66
N PHE A 14 -22.52 18.49 5.87
CA PHE A 14 -23.66 18.47 4.94
C PHE A 14 -24.57 19.69 5.06
N ARG A 15 -24.34 20.57 6.03
CA ARG A 15 -25.02 21.87 6.11
C ARG A 15 -24.32 22.96 5.30
N ASN A 16 -23.11 22.69 4.80
CA ASN A 16 -22.35 23.66 4.02
C ASN A 16 -22.96 23.86 2.62
N CYS A 17 -23.51 25.05 2.37
CA CYS A 17 -24.14 25.40 1.09
C CYS A 17 -23.14 25.62 -0.05
N PHE A 18 -21.84 25.75 0.25
CA PHE A 18 -20.76 25.89 -0.73
C PHE A 18 -20.18 24.55 -1.19
N VAL A 19 -20.59 23.44 -0.54
CA VAL A 19 -20.20 22.09 -0.96
C VAL A 19 -21.24 21.52 -1.91
N LYS A 20 -20.79 21.01 -3.05
CA LYS A 20 -21.60 20.32 -4.05
C LYS A 20 -20.99 18.94 -4.31
N ASP A 21 -21.83 17.91 -4.29
CA ASP A 21 -21.50 16.60 -4.83
C ASP A 21 -21.37 16.70 -6.36
N VAL A 22 -20.25 16.21 -6.88
CA VAL A 22 -19.87 16.24 -8.29
C VAL A 22 -19.50 14.85 -8.81
N THR A 23 -19.87 13.79 -8.08
CA THR A 23 -19.54 12.41 -8.42
C THR A 23 -20.17 11.99 -9.75
N ASP A 24 -21.31 12.58 -10.10
CA ASP A 24 -21.98 12.41 -11.40
C ASP A 24 -21.09 12.76 -12.59
N ASN A 25 -20.17 13.73 -12.44
CA ASN A 25 -19.23 14.10 -13.49
C ASN A 25 -18.19 13.02 -13.80
N TYR A 26 -17.99 12.04 -12.90
CA TYR A 26 -16.97 11.00 -13.03
C TYR A 26 -17.57 9.61 -13.20
N SER A 27 -18.62 9.29 -12.44
CA SER A 27 -19.20 7.94 -12.36
C SER A 27 -20.56 7.83 -13.06
N GLY A 28 -21.09 8.93 -13.59
CA GLY A 28 -22.41 9.01 -14.17
C GLY A 28 -23.53 9.00 -13.12
N LEU A 29 -24.77 9.20 -13.58
CA LEU A 29 -25.95 9.21 -12.73
C LEU A 29 -26.35 7.76 -12.36
N ASN A 30 -26.50 7.52 -11.07
CA ASN A 30 -27.01 6.26 -10.52
C ASN A 30 -27.71 6.52 -9.18
N GLU A 31 -28.46 5.53 -8.70
CA GLU A 31 -29.06 5.57 -7.37
C GLU A 31 -29.03 4.18 -6.73
N ILE A 32 -28.90 4.15 -5.40
CA ILE A 32 -29.05 2.94 -4.61
C ILE A 32 -30.03 3.18 -3.47
N SER A 33 -30.88 2.19 -3.20
CA SER A 33 -31.80 2.19 -2.07
C SER A 33 -31.30 1.21 -1.02
N LEU A 34 -31.05 1.71 0.19
CA LEU A 34 -30.52 0.91 1.29
C LEU A 34 -31.55 0.80 2.42
N PRO A 35 -31.83 -0.41 2.93
CA PRO A 35 -32.72 -0.60 4.05
C PRO A 35 -32.07 -0.06 5.33
N ILE A 36 -32.80 0.77 6.07
CA ILE A 36 -32.41 1.29 7.38
C ILE A 36 -33.62 1.53 8.27
N ALA A 37 -33.67 0.78 9.37
CA ALA A 37 -34.70 0.88 10.38
C ALA A 37 -34.06 1.26 11.73
N VAL A 38 -33.91 2.56 11.96
CA VAL A 38 -33.42 3.11 13.23
C VAL A 38 -34.44 4.10 13.78
N SER A 39 -34.98 3.82 14.97
CA SER A 39 -35.96 4.69 15.62
C SER A 39 -35.36 6.05 15.97
N GLY A 40 -36.13 7.11 15.77
CA GLY A 40 -35.73 8.50 16.09
C GLY A 40 -34.69 9.12 15.15
N CYS A 41 -34.22 8.39 14.14
CA CYS A 41 -33.25 8.91 13.17
C CYS A 41 -33.95 9.37 11.89
N LYS A 42 -33.70 10.62 11.49
CA LYS A 42 -34.25 11.21 10.26
C LYS A 42 -33.38 10.98 9.03
N TYR A 43 -32.09 10.79 9.23
CA TYR A 43 -31.09 10.77 8.17
C TYR A 43 -30.18 9.56 8.30
N ALA A 44 -29.83 8.99 7.15
CA ALA A 44 -28.77 8.00 6.99
C ALA A 44 -27.61 8.65 6.25
N TYR A 45 -26.40 8.13 6.47
CA TYR A 45 -25.19 8.62 5.84
C TYR A 45 -24.41 7.47 5.22
N LEU A 46 -23.73 7.71 4.10
CA LEU A 46 -22.73 6.79 3.58
C LEU A 46 -21.36 7.17 4.12
N GLY A 47 -20.70 6.22 4.76
CA GLY A 47 -19.34 6.38 5.26
C GLY A 47 -18.32 5.66 4.40
N ILE A 48 -17.17 6.30 4.18
CA ILE A 48 -15.97 5.64 3.64
C ILE A 48 -14.96 5.40 4.76
N PHE A 49 -14.11 4.40 4.61
CA PHE A 49 -13.06 4.14 5.58
C PHE A 49 -11.95 5.18 5.47
N LYS A 50 -11.53 5.72 6.62
CA LYS A 50 -10.35 6.58 6.74
C LYS A 50 -9.76 6.44 8.13
N ASN A 51 -8.49 6.04 8.23
CA ASN A 51 -7.73 6.01 9.49
C ASN A 51 -8.44 5.28 10.66
N GLY A 52 -9.13 4.17 10.38
CA GLY A 52 -9.84 3.40 11.40
C GLY A 52 -11.27 3.86 11.71
N SER A 53 -11.72 4.98 11.14
CA SER A 53 -13.10 5.48 11.25
C SER A 53 -13.88 5.35 9.95
N TRP A 54 -15.20 5.47 10.06
CA TRP A 54 -16.11 5.63 8.93
C TRP A 54 -16.49 7.11 8.82
N GLU A 55 -15.97 7.78 7.79
CA GLU A 55 -16.19 9.20 7.54
C GLU A 55 -17.38 9.41 6.61
N PRO A 56 -18.44 10.11 7.04
CA PRO A 56 -19.60 10.41 6.20
C PRO A 56 -19.22 11.24 4.97
N VAL A 57 -19.62 10.78 3.79
CA VAL A 57 -19.41 11.47 2.51
C VAL A 57 -20.72 11.78 1.77
N ASP A 58 -21.80 11.07 2.08
CA ASP A 58 -23.13 11.34 1.55
C ASP A 58 -24.21 11.19 2.62
N ILE A 59 -25.40 11.73 2.37
CA ILE A 59 -26.55 11.75 3.29
C ILE A 59 -27.87 11.62 2.52
N ALA A 60 -28.78 10.83 3.07
CA ALA A 60 -30.13 10.65 2.57
C ALA A 60 -31.15 10.72 3.71
N GLN A 61 -32.37 11.14 3.38
CA GLN A 61 -33.48 11.11 4.33
C GLN A 61 -34.01 9.67 4.43
N ILE A 62 -34.33 9.24 5.64
CA ILE A 62 -34.93 7.93 5.88
C ILE A 62 -36.44 8.05 5.67
N GLU A 63 -36.96 7.33 4.69
CA GLU A 63 -38.38 7.27 4.37
C GLU A 63 -38.83 5.81 4.26
N LYS A 64 -39.89 5.45 4.99
CA LYS A 64 -40.45 4.08 4.99
C LYS A 64 -39.38 2.98 5.18
N GLY A 65 -38.43 3.23 6.09
CA GLY A 65 -37.35 2.29 6.43
C GLY A 65 -36.25 2.15 5.38
N HIS A 66 -36.14 3.10 4.44
CA HIS A 66 -35.13 3.10 3.39
C HIS A 66 -34.48 4.48 3.25
N ALA A 67 -33.24 4.49 2.76
CA ALA A 67 -32.51 5.70 2.40
C ALA A 67 -32.03 5.56 0.95
N VAL A 68 -32.36 6.56 0.11
CA VAL A 68 -31.97 6.57 -1.30
C VAL A 68 -30.81 7.55 -1.49
N PHE A 69 -29.67 7.02 -1.91
CA PHE A 69 -28.48 7.79 -2.23
C PHE A 69 -28.26 7.84 -3.74
N HIS A 70 -27.67 8.93 -4.22
CA HIS A 70 -27.53 9.21 -5.65
C HIS A 70 -26.05 9.42 -5.99
N ASN A 71 -25.68 9.19 -7.24
CA ASN A 71 -24.34 9.42 -7.78
C ASN A 71 -23.25 8.69 -7.00
N ILE A 72 -23.46 7.41 -6.71
CA ILE A 72 -22.49 6.61 -5.96
C ILE A 72 -21.33 6.22 -6.85
N GLU A 73 -20.11 6.46 -6.35
CA GLU A 73 -18.91 5.95 -6.97
C GLU A 73 -18.83 4.43 -6.80
N PRO A 74 -18.76 3.66 -7.90
CA PRO A 74 -18.70 2.21 -7.84
C PRO A 74 -17.34 1.72 -7.33
N ASP A 75 -17.29 0.47 -6.89
CA ASP A 75 -16.07 -0.24 -6.48
C ASP A 75 -15.36 0.37 -5.25
N ILE A 76 -16.07 1.23 -4.51
CA ILE A 76 -15.69 1.73 -3.19
C ILE A 76 -16.48 1.00 -2.11
N VAL A 77 -15.81 0.73 -1.00
CA VAL A 77 -16.43 0.17 0.20
C VAL A 77 -17.11 1.28 0.98
N PHE A 78 -18.41 1.15 1.15
CA PHE A 78 -19.22 2.01 2.00
C PHE A 78 -19.71 1.26 3.23
N GLN A 79 -19.99 2.01 4.29
CA GLN A 79 -20.73 1.56 5.45
C GLN A 79 -21.92 2.51 5.64
N LEU A 80 -23.11 1.95 5.86
CA LEU A 80 -24.25 2.77 6.21
C LEU A 80 -24.12 3.25 7.66
N LEU A 81 -24.38 4.53 7.89
CA LEU A 81 -24.19 5.21 9.15
C LEU A 81 -25.45 5.97 9.58
N TYR A 82 -25.59 6.21 10.87
CA TYR A 82 -26.59 7.09 11.46
C TYR A 82 -26.02 7.84 12.65
N VAL A 83 -26.71 8.91 13.08
CA VAL A 83 -26.32 9.68 14.27
C VAL A 83 -27.23 9.30 15.42
N ASN A 84 -26.63 8.90 16.54
CA ASN A 84 -27.33 8.64 17.80
C ASN A 84 -26.64 9.39 18.93
N ASN A 85 -27.38 10.29 19.61
CA ASN A 85 -26.86 11.13 20.69
C ASN A 85 -25.56 11.86 20.30
N GLY A 86 -25.52 12.42 19.08
CA GLY A 86 -24.36 13.13 18.54
C GLY A 86 -23.20 12.24 18.06
N ASN A 87 -23.28 10.93 18.25
CA ASN A 87 -22.24 9.99 17.82
C ASN A 87 -22.62 9.31 16.51
N ILE A 88 -21.65 9.18 15.61
CA ILE A 88 -21.79 8.38 14.39
C ILE A 88 -21.74 6.89 14.77
N LYS A 89 -22.71 6.12 14.28
CA LYS A 89 -22.85 4.68 14.49
C LYS A 89 -23.00 3.97 13.16
N THR A 90 -22.49 2.74 13.08
CA THR A 90 -22.66 1.87 11.91
C THR A 90 -24.02 1.18 11.94
N TYR A 91 -24.60 0.95 10.77
CA TYR A 91 -25.82 0.19 10.58
C TYR A 91 -25.63 -0.87 9.51
N GLY A 92 -25.92 -2.13 9.86
CA GLY A 92 -25.73 -3.24 8.93
C GLY A 92 -24.25 -3.44 8.58
N TYR A 93 -24.00 -4.14 7.48
CA TYR A 93 -22.65 -4.52 7.06
C TYR A 93 -22.09 -3.56 6.01
N PRO A 94 -20.76 -3.42 5.92
CA PRO A 94 -20.13 -2.74 4.79
C PRO A 94 -20.55 -3.39 3.47
N PHE A 95 -20.51 -2.62 2.41
CA PHE A 95 -20.86 -3.08 1.08
C PHE A 95 -20.07 -2.37 0.00
N VAL A 96 -20.04 -2.97 -1.19
CA VAL A 96 -19.57 -2.35 -2.43
C VAL A 96 -20.70 -2.35 -3.45
N TYR A 97 -20.77 -1.30 -4.26
CA TYR A 97 -21.66 -1.21 -5.42
C TYR A 97 -20.83 -1.35 -6.70
N ASP A 98 -21.13 -2.35 -7.54
CA ASP A 98 -20.34 -2.68 -8.75
C ASP A 98 -20.98 -2.16 -10.06
N LYS A 99 -21.89 -1.18 -9.97
CA LYS A 99 -22.83 -0.72 -11.02
C LYS A 99 -24.00 -1.65 -11.34
N GLN A 100 -23.96 -2.93 -10.98
CA GLN A 100 -25.07 -3.87 -11.22
C GLN A 100 -25.81 -4.23 -9.94
N ARG A 101 -25.08 -4.41 -8.85
CA ARG A 101 -25.59 -4.93 -7.58
C ARG A 101 -24.82 -4.38 -6.39
N ILE A 102 -25.42 -4.57 -5.22
CA ILE A 102 -24.81 -4.28 -3.93
C ILE A 102 -24.31 -5.61 -3.34
N ILE A 103 -23.02 -5.66 -3.01
CA ILE A 103 -22.38 -6.83 -2.41
C ILE A 103 -22.02 -6.47 -0.97
N TYR A 104 -22.58 -7.19 -0.02
CA TYR A 104 -22.33 -6.97 1.42
C TYR A 104 -21.19 -7.86 1.92
N PHE A 105 -20.32 -7.28 2.74
CA PHE A 105 -19.27 -7.99 3.47
C PHE A 105 -19.81 -8.48 4.81
N LYS A 106 -20.37 -9.69 4.81
CA LYS A 106 -20.97 -10.33 5.99
C LYS A 106 -20.01 -11.41 6.51
N PRO A 107 -19.39 -11.24 7.69
CA PRO A 107 -18.53 -12.27 8.27
C PRO A 107 -19.34 -13.52 8.61
N ASP A 108 -18.96 -14.65 8.04
CA ASP A 108 -19.39 -15.97 8.50
C ASP A 108 -18.31 -16.56 9.41
N THR A 109 -18.56 -16.56 10.72
CA THR A 109 -17.59 -17.09 11.69
C THR A 109 -17.61 -18.62 11.78
N SER A 110 -18.57 -19.29 11.15
CA SER A 110 -18.62 -20.76 11.07
C SER A 110 -17.74 -21.32 9.96
N GLN A 111 -17.43 -20.50 8.96
CA GLN A 111 -16.53 -20.81 7.85
C GLN A 111 -15.26 -19.97 7.97
N GLN A 112 -14.12 -20.62 8.11
CA GLN A 112 -12.84 -19.94 8.26
C GLN A 112 -11.89 -20.30 7.12
N GLU A 113 -11.08 -19.33 6.71
CA GLU A 113 -9.99 -19.53 5.76
C GLU A 113 -8.68 -18.93 6.28
N ILE A 114 -7.55 -19.41 5.75
CA ILE A 114 -6.23 -18.85 6.05
C ILE A 114 -5.95 -17.75 5.03
N ALA A 115 -5.82 -16.52 5.51
CA ALA A 115 -5.47 -15.36 4.71
C ALA A 115 -3.96 -15.13 4.71
N CYS A 116 -3.36 -15.02 3.53
CA CYS A 116 -1.97 -14.57 3.36
C CYS A 116 -1.95 -13.07 3.06
N LEU A 117 -1.45 -12.27 4.00
CA LEU A 117 -1.38 -10.81 3.89
C LEU A 117 0.06 -10.39 3.55
N LYS A 118 0.20 -9.52 2.55
CA LYS A 118 1.52 -9.06 2.06
C LYS A 118 1.72 -7.55 2.18
N ARG A 119 0.63 -6.80 2.33
CA ARG A 119 0.64 -5.33 2.38
C ARG A 119 -0.46 -4.78 3.28
N LYS A 120 -0.28 -3.57 3.78
CA LYS A 120 -1.31 -2.80 4.50
C LYS A 120 -2.07 -1.80 3.60
N TYR A 121 -1.56 -1.55 2.40
CA TYR A 121 -2.12 -0.64 1.41
C TYR A 121 -2.03 -1.23 -0.01
N PRO A 122 -3.00 -0.97 -0.91
CA PRO A 122 -3.03 -1.53 -2.25
C PRO A 122 -1.76 -1.24 -3.06
N PHE A 123 -1.39 -2.21 -3.89
CA PHE A 123 -0.25 -2.06 -4.79
C PHE A 123 -0.70 -1.49 -6.14
N GLN A 124 -0.90 -0.17 -6.17
CA GLN A 124 -1.47 0.52 -7.33
C GLN A 124 -0.51 0.56 -8.53
N GLU A 125 -1.06 0.75 -9.74
CA GLU A 125 -0.30 0.75 -10.99
C GLU A 125 0.88 1.74 -10.99
N TYR A 126 0.67 2.94 -10.45
CA TYR A 126 1.73 3.95 -10.40
C TYR A 126 2.89 3.51 -9.49
N LEU A 127 2.60 2.77 -8.40
CA LEU A 127 3.61 2.19 -7.52
C LEU A 127 4.36 1.08 -8.23
N PHE A 128 3.64 0.21 -8.95
CA PHE A 128 4.28 -0.81 -9.79
C PHE A 128 5.24 -0.18 -10.81
N LYS A 129 4.82 0.91 -11.47
CA LYS A 129 5.67 1.68 -12.39
C LYS A 129 6.89 2.26 -11.68
N TYR A 130 6.73 2.89 -10.52
CA TYR A 130 7.87 3.45 -9.77
C TYR A 130 8.84 2.38 -9.27
N LEU A 131 8.32 1.23 -8.84
CA LEU A 131 9.11 0.10 -8.40
C LEU A 131 9.95 -0.49 -9.54
N ASN A 132 9.43 -0.49 -10.78
CA ASN A 132 9.99 -1.29 -11.88
C ASN A 132 10.59 -0.51 -13.06
N ARG A 133 10.24 0.77 -13.29
CA ARG A 133 10.56 1.51 -14.53
C ARG A 133 12.04 1.66 -14.86
N ASN A 134 12.93 1.51 -13.89
CA ASN A 134 14.38 1.64 -14.04
C ASN A 134 15.12 0.38 -13.51
N VAL A 135 14.41 -0.73 -13.32
CA VAL A 135 14.98 -1.95 -12.72
C VAL A 135 15.48 -2.92 -13.79
N ILE A 136 14.65 -3.30 -14.76
CA ILE A 136 15.02 -4.29 -15.77
C ILE A 136 16.18 -3.76 -16.61
N GLY A 137 17.23 -4.56 -16.73
CA GLY A 137 18.48 -4.21 -17.40
C GLY A 137 19.56 -3.64 -16.47
N THR A 138 19.22 -3.28 -15.22
CA THR A 138 20.21 -2.88 -14.20
C THR A 138 21.19 -4.03 -13.98
N THR A 139 22.47 -3.71 -13.84
CA THR A 139 23.52 -4.69 -13.53
C THR A 139 24.28 -4.30 -12.29
N ILE A 140 24.73 -5.32 -11.56
CA ILE A 140 25.67 -5.18 -10.45
C ILE A 140 26.96 -5.90 -10.82
N GLU A 141 28.08 -5.21 -10.74
CA GLU A 141 29.40 -5.73 -11.09
C GLU A 141 30.41 -5.51 -9.96
N GLY A 142 31.32 -6.45 -9.75
CA GLY A 142 32.39 -6.37 -8.75
C GLY A 142 33.76 -6.08 -9.39
N SER A 143 34.61 -5.32 -8.70
CA SER A 143 36.00 -5.07 -9.14
C SER A 143 36.94 -4.71 -7.99
N ASN A 144 38.24 -4.86 -8.21
CA ASN A 144 39.29 -4.44 -7.26
C ASN A 144 39.95 -3.10 -7.64
N SER A 145 39.50 -2.47 -8.72
CA SER A 145 39.86 -1.12 -9.12
C SER A 145 38.70 -0.46 -9.86
N VAL A 146 38.56 0.86 -9.73
CA VAL A 146 37.40 1.61 -10.27
C VAL A 146 37.27 1.47 -11.80
N SER A 147 38.39 1.50 -12.53
CA SER A 147 38.45 1.44 -13.99
C SER A 147 38.88 0.08 -14.56
N GLY A 148 39.17 -0.90 -13.71
CA GLY A 148 39.70 -2.20 -14.15
C GLY A 148 38.62 -3.16 -14.65
N ILE A 149 39.04 -4.43 -14.75
CA ILE A 149 38.16 -5.55 -15.13
C ILE A 149 37.05 -5.68 -14.09
N LYS A 150 35.81 -5.72 -14.58
CA LYS A 150 34.61 -5.90 -13.78
C LYS A 150 34.05 -7.30 -14.01
N GLN A 151 33.59 -7.94 -12.95
CA GLN A 151 32.87 -9.21 -13.01
C GLN A 151 31.38 -8.94 -12.80
N LEU A 152 30.54 -9.38 -13.73
CA LEU A 152 29.09 -9.34 -13.55
C LEU A 152 28.67 -10.26 -12.40
N LEU A 153 27.99 -9.69 -11.41
CA LEU A 153 27.45 -10.41 -10.26
C LEU A 153 25.95 -10.66 -10.40
N TYR A 154 25.23 -9.68 -10.94
CA TYR A 154 23.79 -9.80 -11.12
C TYR A 154 23.27 -8.92 -12.27
N ARG A 155 22.20 -9.39 -12.93
CA ARG A 155 21.42 -8.62 -13.89
C ARG A 155 19.94 -8.77 -13.56
N PHE A 156 19.25 -7.64 -13.46
CA PHE A 156 17.80 -7.62 -13.33
C PHE A 156 17.17 -7.91 -14.69
N THR A 157 16.45 -9.02 -14.81
CA THR A 157 15.82 -9.46 -16.07
C THR A 157 14.30 -9.47 -16.02
N ASP A 158 13.72 -9.18 -14.86
CA ASP A 158 12.28 -9.24 -14.63
C ASP A 158 11.87 -8.19 -13.59
N THR A 159 10.56 -7.96 -13.51
CA THR A 159 9.90 -7.10 -12.56
C THR A 159 9.98 -7.63 -11.12
N LEU A 160 9.91 -6.70 -10.17
CA LEU A 160 9.86 -6.94 -8.74
C LEU A 160 8.40 -6.88 -8.27
N PHE A 161 8.04 -7.85 -7.43
CA PHE A 161 6.74 -7.92 -6.75
C PHE A 161 6.85 -7.61 -5.24
N THR A 162 8.06 -7.28 -4.78
CA THR A 162 8.39 -6.90 -3.40
C THR A 162 9.24 -5.63 -3.42
N ASN A 163 9.25 -4.86 -2.33
CA ASN A 163 10.09 -3.66 -2.18
C ASN A 163 11.59 -3.96 -2.08
N ARG A 164 12.02 -5.22 -2.22
CA ARG A 164 13.41 -5.60 -2.08
C ARG A 164 13.79 -6.77 -2.97
N LYS A 165 15.03 -6.75 -3.45
CA LYS A 165 15.70 -7.85 -4.12
C LYS A 165 16.93 -8.27 -3.32
N ALA A 166 16.87 -9.48 -2.73
CA ALA A 166 18.03 -10.11 -2.12
C ALA A 166 18.76 -10.99 -3.13
N ILE A 167 20.05 -10.77 -3.31
CA ILE A 167 20.94 -11.50 -4.20
C ILE A 167 21.95 -12.25 -3.32
N SER A 168 21.76 -13.56 -3.16
CA SER A 168 22.63 -14.41 -2.37
C SER A 168 23.62 -15.15 -3.27
N PHE A 169 24.87 -15.25 -2.83
CA PHE A 169 25.93 -15.98 -3.54
C PHE A 169 26.23 -17.29 -2.80
N SER A 170 26.26 -18.40 -3.53
CA SER A 170 26.56 -19.73 -2.98
C SER A 170 28.01 -19.84 -2.50
N GLN A 171 28.92 -19.12 -3.17
CA GLN A 171 30.30 -18.92 -2.76
C GLN A 171 30.52 -17.42 -2.46
N PRO A 172 31.35 -17.08 -1.46
CA PRO A 172 31.63 -15.68 -1.16
C PRO A 172 32.24 -14.97 -2.37
N CYS A 173 31.75 -13.76 -2.63
CA CYS A 173 32.37 -12.83 -3.57
C CYS A 173 33.41 -12.00 -2.83
N GLN A 174 34.49 -11.62 -3.51
CA GLN A 174 35.57 -10.83 -2.93
C GLN A 174 35.96 -9.68 -3.85
N PHE A 175 35.54 -8.47 -3.49
CA PHE A 175 35.81 -7.25 -4.25
C PHE A 175 36.03 -6.06 -3.31
N ARG A 176 36.60 -4.97 -3.83
CA ARG A 176 36.59 -3.67 -3.12
C ARG A 176 35.44 -2.77 -3.56
N TYR A 177 35.18 -2.74 -4.87
CA TYR A 177 34.17 -1.86 -5.46
C TYR A 177 33.01 -2.66 -6.04
N LEU A 178 31.79 -2.16 -5.84
CA LEU A 178 30.59 -2.61 -6.52
C LEU A 178 30.05 -1.50 -7.42
N HIS A 179 29.70 -1.84 -8.65
CA HIS A 179 29.15 -0.92 -9.65
C HIS A 179 27.70 -1.30 -9.90
N LEU A 180 26.77 -0.41 -9.57
CA LEU A 180 25.37 -0.53 -9.96
C LEU A 180 25.14 0.38 -11.18
N ASN A 181 24.99 -0.26 -12.34
CA ASN A 181 24.79 0.43 -13.62
C ASN A 181 23.30 0.47 -13.94
N SER A 182 22.80 1.63 -14.35
CA SER A 182 21.44 1.75 -14.85
C SER A 182 21.23 0.88 -16.10
N PRO A 183 19.97 0.57 -16.45
CA PRO A 183 19.67 0.08 -17.78
C PRO A 183 20.07 1.10 -18.86
N ILE A 184 20.26 0.62 -20.09
CA ILE A 184 20.59 1.47 -21.25
C ILE A 184 19.46 2.48 -21.45
N ASP A 185 19.81 3.76 -21.60
CA ASP A 185 18.87 4.89 -21.80
C ASP A 185 17.88 5.10 -20.64
N HIS A 186 18.23 4.58 -19.46
CA HIS A 186 17.48 4.76 -18.22
C HIS A 186 18.35 5.39 -17.13
N ARG A 187 17.68 5.92 -16.10
CA ARG A 187 18.32 6.47 -14.90
C ARG A 187 18.61 5.37 -13.89
N VAL A 188 19.54 5.63 -12.97
CA VAL A 188 19.55 4.90 -11.71
C VAL A 188 18.39 5.44 -10.86
N GLU A 189 17.58 4.54 -10.29
CA GLU A 189 16.58 4.89 -9.27
C GLU A 189 16.57 3.83 -8.18
N LEU A 190 16.90 4.21 -6.95
CA LEU A 190 17.14 3.26 -5.86
C LEU A 190 16.88 3.90 -4.50
N ALA A 191 16.25 3.16 -3.58
CA ALA A 191 16.09 3.57 -2.20
C ALA A 191 17.29 3.18 -1.34
N GLU A 192 17.70 1.91 -1.34
CA GLU A 192 18.83 1.44 -0.51
C GLU A 192 19.67 0.37 -1.23
N PHE A 193 20.97 0.34 -0.90
CA PHE A 193 21.92 -0.68 -1.32
C PHE A 193 22.74 -1.16 -0.12
N VAL A 194 22.54 -2.42 0.29
CA VAL A 194 23.21 -2.99 1.47
C VAL A 194 23.96 -4.25 1.08
N VAL A 195 25.16 -4.44 1.63
CA VAL A 195 25.99 -5.63 1.41
C VAL A 195 26.19 -6.34 2.75
N PHE A 196 26.08 -7.66 2.77
CA PHE A 196 26.21 -8.47 3.97
C PHE A 196 27.29 -9.54 3.84
N ARG A 197 28.04 -9.77 4.93
CA ARG A 197 29.00 -10.88 5.04
C ARG A 197 28.31 -12.23 5.08
N ASP A 198 27.09 -12.27 5.60
CA ASP A 198 26.28 -13.46 5.84
C ASP A 198 25.01 -13.46 4.98
N THR A 199 24.38 -14.63 4.85
CA THR A 199 23.11 -14.78 4.15
C THR A 199 21.90 -14.49 5.05
N SER A 200 22.08 -14.37 6.36
CA SER A 200 21.00 -14.05 7.32
C SER A 200 20.76 -12.54 7.51
N GLU A 201 21.50 -11.67 6.81
CA GLU A 201 21.33 -10.21 6.86
C GLU A 201 21.65 -9.59 8.23
N THR A 202 22.58 -10.19 8.97
CA THR A 202 22.96 -9.75 10.32
C THR A 202 24.28 -8.99 10.38
N GLN A 203 25.15 -9.14 9.39
CA GLN A 203 26.48 -8.54 9.34
C GLN A 203 26.62 -7.62 8.12
N ALA A 204 26.01 -6.43 8.21
CA ALA A 204 26.12 -5.41 7.18
C ALA A 204 27.56 -4.88 7.06
N ILE A 205 27.98 -4.60 5.82
CA ILE A 205 29.28 -4.04 5.50
C ILE A 205 29.10 -2.54 5.24
N PRO A 206 29.83 -1.65 5.95
CA PRO A 206 29.80 -0.23 5.67
C PRO A 206 30.26 0.07 4.24
N LEU A 207 29.50 0.91 3.55
CA LEU A 207 29.80 1.36 2.19
C LEU A 207 29.97 2.88 2.15
N GLN A 208 30.74 3.35 1.19
CA GLN A 208 30.77 4.75 0.80
C GLN A 208 30.58 4.87 -0.71
N LEU A 209 30.00 5.97 -1.18
CA LEU A 209 30.04 6.27 -2.60
C LEU A 209 31.44 6.76 -2.98
N TYR A 210 32.06 6.13 -3.98
CA TYR A 210 33.38 6.53 -4.47
C TYR A 210 33.39 7.98 -4.97
N ARG A 211 32.27 8.43 -5.54
CA ARG A 211 32.03 9.82 -5.95
C ARG A 211 30.56 10.17 -5.83
N ASN A 212 30.27 11.46 -5.72
CA ASN A 212 28.89 11.93 -5.82
C ASN A 212 28.38 11.79 -7.26
N VAL A 213 27.12 11.39 -7.42
CA VAL A 213 26.40 11.41 -8.70
C VAL A 213 25.26 12.42 -8.55
N GLU A 214 25.11 13.32 -9.53
CA GLU A 214 24.05 14.33 -9.48
C GLU A 214 22.66 13.69 -9.52
N GLY A 215 21.81 14.10 -8.58
CA GLY A 215 20.40 13.77 -8.55
C GLY A 215 19.62 14.55 -9.59
N LEU A 216 18.44 14.03 -9.97
CA LEU A 216 17.54 14.66 -10.94
C LEU A 216 17.19 16.10 -10.59
N TYR A 217 17.09 16.41 -9.30
CA TYR A 217 16.88 17.75 -8.78
C TYR A 217 17.89 18.05 -7.66
N PRO A 218 18.31 19.31 -7.48
CA PRO A 218 19.28 19.72 -6.46
C PRO A 218 18.62 19.82 -5.07
N THR A 219 18.10 18.71 -4.56
CA THR A 219 17.42 18.62 -3.27
C THR A 219 17.86 17.37 -2.53
N ASP A 220 17.82 17.39 -1.20
CA ASP A 220 18.21 16.23 -0.37
C ASP A 220 17.43 14.96 -0.71
N GLN A 221 16.17 15.09 -1.11
CA GLN A 221 15.33 13.97 -1.54
C GLN A 221 15.95 13.15 -2.68
N TYR A 222 16.73 13.77 -3.57
CA TYR A 222 17.33 13.12 -4.75
C TYR A 222 18.85 12.94 -4.59
N SER A 223 19.37 13.06 -3.37
CA SER A 223 20.80 12.92 -3.09
C SER A 223 21.25 11.46 -3.29
N ALA A 224 22.43 11.26 -3.87
CA ALA A 224 23.00 9.92 -3.98
C ALA A 224 23.25 9.28 -2.61
N LYS A 225 23.39 10.08 -1.54
CA LYS A 225 23.52 9.57 -0.16
C LYS A 225 22.30 8.79 0.33
N CYS A 226 21.12 9.03 -0.26
CA CYS A 226 19.90 8.32 0.12
C CYS A 226 20.03 6.82 -0.04
N VAL A 227 20.89 6.32 -0.94
CA VAL A 227 21.04 4.87 -1.16
C VAL A 227 21.77 4.12 -0.03
N LEU A 228 22.27 4.84 0.98
CA LEU A 228 23.06 4.34 2.11
C LEU A 228 22.59 4.93 3.45
N ASP A 229 21.42 5.55 3.52
CA ASP A 229 20.97 6.28 4.72
C ASP A 229 20.16 5.40 5.68
N GLY A 230 19.84 4.16 5.28
CA GLY A 230 19.08 3.21 6.07
C GLY A 230 17.57 3.51 6.08
N ASN A 231 17.09 4.43 5.25
CA ASN A 231 15.69 4.82 5.16
C ASN A 231 15.08 4.35 3.82
N PRO A 232 14.22 3.32 3.82
CA PRO A 232 13.65 2.78 2.58
C PRO A 232 12.66 3.73 1.88
N LEU A 233 12.30 4.87 2.49
CA LEU A 233 11.40 5.88 1.93
C LEU A 233 12.12 7.06 1.25
N THR A 234 13.42 7.25 1.49
CA THR A 234 14.24 8.15 0.68
C THR A 234 14.72 7.39 -0.55
N PHE A 235 15.06 8.12 -1.63
CA PHE A 235 15.54 7.46 -2.84
C PHE A 235 16.42 8.39 -3.66
N PHE A 236 17.44 7.82 -4.30
CA PHE A 236 18.18 8.50 -5.34
C PHE A 236 17.49 8.32 -6.69
N ARG A 237 17.52 9.35 -7.53
CA ARG A 237 17.31 9.21 -8.98
C ARG A 237 18.33 10.07 -9.72
N SER A 238 19.11 9.47 -10.61
CA SER A 238 20.17 10.19 -11.33
C SER A 238 19.62 11.26 -12.26
N ARG A 239 20.38 12.34 -12.46
CA ARG A 239 20.08 13.38 -13.45
C ARG A 239 20.15 12.81 -14.86
N GLU A 240 21.30 12.23 -15.16
CA GLU A 240 21.63 11.63 -16.45
C GLU A 240 21.17 10.18 -16.53
N ASP A 241 20.85 9.75 -17.75
CA ASP A 241 20.67 8.34 -18.08
C ASP A 241 22.06 7.65 -18.18
N ASN A 242 22.09 6.31 -18.21
CA ASN A 242 23.33 5.53 -18.33
C ASN A 242 24.33 5.79 -17.18
N ALA A 243 23.83 6.12 -15.99
CA ALA A 243 24.64 6.42 -14.82
C ALA A 243 25.08 5.15 -14.07
N THR A 244 26.23 5.25 -13.38
CA THR A 244 26.75 4.21 -12.49
C THR A 244 26.94 4.76 -11.08
N LEU A 245 26.37 4.08 -10.09
CA LEU A 245 26.75 4.24 -8.68
C LEU A 245 27.90 3.28 -8.37
N ILE A 246 28.96 3.80 -7.75
CA ILE A 246 30.14 3.03 -7.37
C ILE A 246 30.25 3.03 -5.85
N PHE A 247 30.07 1.86 -5.25
CA PHE A 247 30.17 1.63 -3.81
C PHE A 247 31.58 1.13 -3.48
N ASP A 248 32.28 1.80 -2.57
CA ASP A 248 33.60 1.42 -2.05
C ASP A 248 33.45 0.83 -0.64
N MET A 249 33.94 -0.40 -0.45
CA MET A 249 34.04 -1.07 0.86
C MET A 249 35.33 -0.68 1.63
N GLY A 250 36.16 0.19 1.06
CA GLY A 250 37.44 0.66 1.61
C GLY A 250 38.59 -0.30 1.36
N ASN A 251 38.35 -1.61 1.49
CA ASN A 251 39.30 -2.68 1.21
C ASN A 251 38.65 -3.81 0.42
N VAL A 252 39.48 -4.68 -0.16
CA VAL A 252 39.00 -5.95 -0.73
C VAL A 252 38.32 -6.75 0.38
N THR A 253 37.03 -7.00 0.22
CA THR A 253 36.16 -7.51 1.27
C THR A 253 35.34 -8.68 0.76
N GLU A 254 35.26 -9.73 1.57
CA GLU A 254 34.40 -10.88 1.32
C GLU A 254 32.95 -10.58 1.74
N PHE A 255 31.99 -10.94 0.88
CA PHE A 255 30.55 -10.83 1.13
C PHE A 255 29.75 -11.98 0.50
N LYS A 256 28.54 -12.24 1.02
CA LYS A 256 27.65 -13.33 0.56
C LYS A 256 26.29 -12.88 0.09
N LYS A 257 25.89 -11.62 0.36
CA LYS A 257 24.59 -11.12 -0.05
C LYS A 257 24.63 -9.63 -0.38
N ILE A 258 23.89 -9.26 -1.42
CA ILE A 258 23.54 -7.87 -1.73
C ILE A 258 22.02 -7.72 -1.61
N LEU A 259 21.59 -6.65 -0.96
CA LEU A 259 20.20 -6.26 -0.84
C LEU A 259 20.00 -4.94 -1.58
N VAL A 260 19.07 -4.95 -2.52
CA VAL A 260 18.67 -3.80 -3.32
C VAL A 260 17.23 -3.46 -2.96
N ILE A 261 16.97 -2.24 -2.50
CA ILE A 261 15.63 -1.74 -2.22
C ILE A 261 15.33 -0.66 -3.27
N PRO A 262 14.49 -0.93 -4.28
CA PRO A 262 13.99 0.11 -5.18
C PRO A 262 13.17 1.17 -4.43
N ARG A 263 12.91 2.30 -5.12
CA ARG A 263 11.91 3.28 -4.65
C ARG A 263 10.59 2.57 -4.38
N ASN A 264 10.03 2.78 -3.19
CA ASN A 264 8.83 2.10 -2.72
C ASN A 264 8.03 2.98 -1.74
N ASP A 265 6.95 2.44 -1.19
CA ASP A 265 6.01 3.12 -0.28
C ASP A 265 6.01 2.54 1.15
N ASP A 266 6.90 1.58 1.45
CA ASP A 266 7.03 0.92 2.76
C ASP A 266 5.72 0.31 3.30
N ASN A 267 4.79 -0.03 2.40
CA ASN A 267 3.49 -0.60 2.75
C ASN A 267 3.45 -2.14 2.65
N PHE A 268 4.58 -2.79 2.35
CA PHE A 268 4.73 -4.24 2.49
C PHE A 268 4.81 -4.64 3.97
N ILE A 269 4.55 -5.91 4.28
CA ILE A 269 4.87 -6.45 5.62
C ILE A 269 6.38 -6.44 5.81
N GLU A 270 6.83 -5.91 6.93
CA GLU A 270 8.24 -5.81 7.30
C GLU A 270 8.55 -6.69 8.53
N PRO A 271 9.57 -7.57 8.49
CA PRO A 271 9.94 -8.37 9.64
C PRO A 271 10.35 -7.48 10.82
N GLY A 272 9.89 -7.82 12.02
CA GLY A 272 10.08 -7.05 13.25
C GLY A 272 8.97 -6.04 13.53
N ASP A 273 8.17 -5.65 12.53
CA ASP A 273 7.01 -4.79 12.75
C ASP A 273 5.87 -5.55 13.42
N HIS A 274 5.07 -4.82 14.20
CA HIS A 274 3.93 -5.32 14.95
C HIS A 274 2.63 -4.95 14.24
N TYR A 275 1.76 -5.93 14.01
CA TYR A 275 0.52 -5.74 13.27
C TYR A 275 -0.69 -6.25 14.05
N GLU A 276 -1.85 -5.64 13.82
CA GLU A 276 -3.14 -6.13 14.31
C GLU A 276 -4.13 -6.22 13.15
N LEU A 277 -4.81 -7.37 13.03
CA LEU A 277 -5.84 -7.56 12.01
C LEU A 277 -7.23 -7.38 12.62
N PHE A 278 -8.07 -6.58 11.97
CA PHE A 278 -9.47 -6.42 12.30
C PHE A 278 -10.36 -6.93 11.17
N TYR A 279 -11.55 -7.41 11.51
CA TYR A 279 -12.66 -7.52 10.57
C TYR A 279 -13.82 -6.64 11.03
N GLN A 280 -14.66 -6.19 10.09
CA GLN A 280 -15.83 -5.39 10.41
C GLN A 280 -17.07 -6.26 10.65
N ASN A 281 -17.64 -6.21 11.86
CA ASN A 281 -18.83 -6.97 12.24
C ASN A 281 -20.12 -6.13 12.18
N GLY A 282 -20.27 -5.37 11.10
CA GLY A 282 -21.43 -4.51 10.86
C GLY A 282 -21.71 -3.51 11.99
N SER A 283 -22.89 -3.61 12.60
CA SER A 283 -23.30 -2.72 13.71
C SER A 283 -22.48 -2.92 14.99
N ASP A 284 -21.84 -4.07 15.18
CA ASP A 284 -20.99 -4.36 16.34
C ASP A 284 -19.58 -3.74 16.21
N GLY A 285 -19.28 -3.15 15.06
CA GLY A 285 -18.01 -2.50 14.78
C GLY A 285 -16.84 -3.47 14.61
N TRP A 286 -15.64 -2.89 14.61
CA TRP A 286 -14.39 -3.61 14.37
C TRP A 286 -14.14 -4.65 15.47
N LYS A 287 -13.78 -5.87 15.04
CA LYS A 287 -13.36 -6.96 15.93
C LYS A 287 -11.94 -7.36 15.58
N SER A 288 -11.08 -7.41 16.60
CA SER A 288 -9.69 -7.86 16.45
C SER A 288 -9.63 -9.37 16.25
N LEU A 289 -8.76 -9.82 15.35
CA LEU A 289 -8.35 -11.20 15.13
C LEU A 289 -6.99 -11.50 15.78
N GLY A 290 -6.46 -10.56 16.55
CA GLY A 290 -5.20 -10.68 17.26
C GLY A 290 -4.04 -9.93 16.60
N GLN A 291 -2.93 -9.95 17.33
CA GLN A 291 -1.70 -9.23 16.97
C GLN A 291 -0.59 -10.21 16.59
N GLN A 292 0.28 -9.82 15.67
CA GLN A 292 1.46 -10.58 15.28
C GLN A 292 2.65 -9.67 15.07
N ILE A 293 3.83 -10.08 15.55
CA ILE A 293 5.10 -9.52 15.11
C ILE A 293 5.52 -10.31 13.87
N ALA A 294 5.71 -9.62 12.74
CA ALA A 294 6.08 -10.26 11.51
C ALA A 294 7.48 -10.90 11.62
N SER A 295 7.59 -12.21 11.42
CA SER A 295 8.88 -12.90 11.28
C SER A 295 9.36 -12.96 9.83
N SER A 296 8.49 -12.60 8.88
CA SER A 296 8.71 -12.68 7.44
C SER A 296 8.00 -11.53 6.71
N LYS A 297 8.02 -11.56 5.37
CA LYS A 297 7.31 -10.59 4.50
C LYS A 297 5.83 -10.89 4.30
N GLU A 298 5.30 -11.85 5.04
CA GLU A 298 3.92 -12.28 4.96
C GLU A 298 3.38 -12.53 6.37
N LEU A 299 2.10 -12.24 6.57
CA LEU A 299 1.35 -12.61 7.76
C LEU A 299 0.26 -13.61 7.39
N TYR A 300 -0.01 -14.54 8.30
CA TYR A 300 -1.03 -15.55 8.12
C TYR A 300 -2.04 -15.45 9.27
N PHE A 301 -3.31 -15.23 8.93
CA PHE A 301 -4.40 -15.15 9.90
C PHE A 301 -5.51 -16.12 9.51
N THR A 302 -6.13 -16.76 10.51
CA THR A 302 -7.41 -17.45 10.31
C THR A 302 -8.52 -16.41 10.38
N VAL A 303 -9.31 -16.28 9.32
CA VAL A 303 -10.29 -15.21 9.16
C VAL A 303 -11.68 -15.76 8.83
N PRO A 304 -12.78 -15.08 9.24
CA PRO A 304 -14.14 -15.43 8.81
C PRO A 304 -14.33 -15.18 7.31
N HIS A 305 -15.03 -16.09 6.64
CA HIS A 305 -15.34 -15.94 5.23
C HIS A 305 -16.30 -14.76 4.97
N GLY A 306 -16.20 -14.12 3.81
CA GLY A 306 -17.11 -13.05 3.38
C GLY A 306 -16.97 -11.71 4.12
N ALA A 307 -15.99 -11.58 5.02
CA ALA A 307 -15.74 -10.36 5.77
C ALA A 307 -14.84 -9.36 5.01
N ILE A 308 -14.84 -8.12 5.50
CA ILE A 308 -13.86 -7.11 5.12
C ILE A 308 -12.92 -6.83 6.28
N PHE A 309 -11.66 -6.57 5.95
CA PHE A 309 -10.56 -6.54 6.87
C PHE A 309 -9.78 -5.24 6.82
N TRP A 310 -9.14 -4.92 7.94
CA TRP A 310 -8.21 -3.81 8.09
C TRP A 310 -6.98 -4.31 8.83
N LEU A 311 -5.81 -4.24 8.17
CA LEU A 311 -4.53 -4.57 8.78
C LEU A 311 -3.86 -3.28 9.25
N ARG A 312 -3.67 -3.16 10.55
CA ARG A 312 -3.01 -2.01 11.17
C ARG A 312 -1.55 -2.33 11.46
N ASN A 313 -0.63 -1.45 11.06
CA ASN A 313 0.76 -1.50 11.52
C ASN A 313 0.87 -0.65 12.79
N LEU A 314 1.23 -1.30 13.90
CA LEU A 314 1.39 -0.68 15.21
C LEU A 314 2.81 -0.12 15.44
N THR A 315 3.75 -0.38 14.53
CA THR A 315 5.13 0.11 14.57
C THR A 315 5.30 1.40 13.78
N LYS A 316 4.85 1.44 12.51
CA LYS A 316 5.11 2.57 11.60
C LYS A 316 4.06 2.75 10.50
N GLY A 317 4.05 3.94 9.91
CA GLY A 317 3.18 4.31 8.80
C GLY A 317 1.71 4.48 9.20
N HIS A 318 0.95 5.17 8.35
CA HIS A 318 -0.48 5.41 8.58
C HIS A 318 -1.34 5.12 7.35
N GLU A 319 -0.72 4.83 6.20
CA GLU A 319 -1.42 4.43 4.98
C GLU A 319 -1.91 3.00 5.12
N GLU A 320 -3.20 2.85 5.36
CA GLU A 320 -3.85 1.56 5.56
C GLU A 320 -5.18 1.57 4.83
N GLN A 321 -5.54 0.45 4.21
CA GLN A 321 -6.79 0.36 3.47
C GLN A 321 -7.50 -0.97 3.68
N LEU A 322 -8.82 -0.93 3.52
CA LEU A 322 -9.66 -2.11 3.59
C LEU A 322 -9.41 -3.07 2.44
N PHE A 323 -9.46 -4.35 2.76
CA PHE A 323 -9.34 -5.45 1.80
C PHE A 323 -10.27 -6.59 2.19
N PHE A 324 -10.55 -7.47 1.24
CA PHE A 324 -11.24 -8.74 1.46
C PHE A 324 -10.35 -9.89 1.02
N ILE A 325 -10.77 -11.11 1.34
CA ILE A 325 -10.05 -12.33 0.94
C ILE A 325 -10.82 -13.03 -0.17
N GLN A 326 -10.09 -13.40 -1.22
CA GLN A 326 -10.58 -14.22 -2.30
C GLN A 326 -9.60 -15.37 -2.51
N GLU A 327 -10.04 -16.60 -2.28
CA GLU A 327 -9.21 -17.81 -2.40
C GLU A 327 -7.92 -17.73 -1.58
N GLY A 328 -8.02 -17.29 -0.31
CA GLY A 328 -6.88 -17.10 0.59
C GLY A 328 -5.96 -15.91 0.26
N LYS A 329 -6.23 -15.15 -0.81
CA LYS A 329 -5.43 -13.99 -1.22
C LYS A 329 -6.07 -12.67 -0.80
N GLN A 330 -5.23 -11.74 -0.37
CA GLN A 330 -5.59 -10.35 -0.10
C GLN A 330 -5.97 -9.61 -1.39
N VAL A 331 -7.15 -9.00 -1.42
CA VAL A 331 -7.66 -8.16 -2.54
C VAL A 331 -8.20 -6.84 -2.00
N PHE A 332 -7.69 -5.70 -2.49
CA PHE A 332 -8.18 -4.39 -2.08
C PHE A 332 -9.37 -3.94 -2.94
N SER A 333 -10.20 -3.02 -2.43
CA SER A 333 -11.38 -2.55 -3.16
C SER A 333 -11.04 -1.93 -4.52
N CYS A 334 -9.92 -1.21 -4.62
CA CYS A 334 -9.44 -0.67 -5.90
C CYS A 334 -8.98 -1.75 -6.90
N ASP A 335 -8.70 -2.97 -6.45
CA ASP A 335 -8.28 -4.08 -7.32
C ASP A 335 -9.47 -4.78 -8.01
N ILE A 336 -10.70 -4.46 -7.59
CA ILE A 336 -11.94 -5.03 -8.15
C ILE A 336 -12.04 -4.77 -9.68
N ASN A 337 -11.52 -3.65 -10.17
CA ASN A 337 -11.46 -3.35 -11.61
C ASN A 337 -10.15 -3.82 -12.27
N PHE A 338 -9.04 -3.89 -11.53
CA PHE A 338 -7.75 -4.38 -12.05
C PHE A 338 -7.83 -5.85 -12.51
N SER A 339 -8.64 -6.65 -11.84
CA SER A 339 -8.91 -8.05 -12.23
C SER A 339 -9.82 -8.19 -13.46
N LYS A 340 -10.65 -7.20 -13.76
CA LYS A 340 -11.51 -7.19 -14.96
C LYS A 340 -10.72 -6.82 -16.23
N GLU A 341 -9.73 -5.94 -16.13
CA GLU A 341 -8.94 -5.47 -17.29
C GLU A 341 -7.76 -6.40 -17.65
N ASN A 342 -7.25 -7.20 -16.70
CA ASN A 342 -6.20 -8.19 -16.97
C ASN A 342 -6.73 -9.61 -17.27
N ALA A 343 -8.05 -9.77 -17.30
CA ALA A 343 -8.73 -11.02 -17.71
C ALA A 343 -9.30 -10.94 -19.14
N SER A 344 -8.97 -9.87 -19.87
CA SER A 344 -9.18 -9.68 -21.31
C SER A 344 -7.84 -9.59 -22.01
#